data_AF-A0A5J9USA8-F1
#
_entry.id   AF-A0A5J9USA8-F1
#
_cell.length_a   1.000
_cell.length_b   1.000
_cell.length_c   1.000
_cell.angle_alpha   90.00
_cell.angle_beta   90.00
_cell.angle_gamma   90.00
#
_symmetry.space_group_name_H-M   'P 1'
#
loop_
_entity.id
_entity.type
_entity.pdbx_description
1 polymer ?
#
loop_
_entity_poly.entity_id
_entity_poly.type
_entity_poly.pdbx_seq_one_letter_code
_entity_poly.pdbx_strand_id
1 'polypeptide(L)'
;MHHVSEEISLEKKVLMVLEDIPDLARDDMLKAFSILIYDSGRRFRSLLELPKNLRKDWLLIEVKASEACSTCSACTKYEFRM
;
A
#
# COMPACT_ATOMS: atom_id res chain seq x y z
N MET A 1 31.45 4.70 -18.31
CA MET A 1 30.06 4.95 -17.88
C MET A 1 29.53 3.67 -17.28
N HIS A 2 29.65 3.51 -15.95
CA HIS A 2 29.03 2.37 -15.28
C HIS A 2 27.57 2.70 -15.03
N HIS A 3 26.68 1.92 -15.64
CA HIS A 3 25.25 1.92 -15.35
C HIS A 3 25.05 1.65 -13.86
N VAL A 4 24.75 2.69 -13.08
CA VAL A 4 24.14 2.51 -11.77
C VAL A 4 22.71 2.04 -12.05
N SER A 5 22.48 0.73 -11.98
CA SER A 5 21.14 0.22 -11.76
C SER A 5 20.73 0.71 -10.38
N GLU A 6 20.09 1.88 -10.33
CA GLU A 6 19.48 2.39 -9.11
C GLU A 6 18.48 1.35 -8.65
N GLU A 7 18.83 0.64 -7.57
CA GLU A 7 17.95 -0.29 -6.92
C GLU A 7 16.81 0.53 -6.31
N ILE A 8 15.72 0.67 -7.05
CA ILE A 8 14.57 1.44 -6.61
C ILE A 8 14.04 0.76 -5.35
N SER A 9 14.08 1.49 -4.23
CA SER A 9 13.60 1.02 -2.93
C SER A 9 12.11 0.68 -2.99
N LEU A 10 11.63 -0.17 -2.07
CA LEU A 10 10.23 -0.57 -2.04
C LEU A 10 9.31 0.64 -1.87
N GLU A 11 9.70 1.61 -1.03
CA GLU A 11 8.98 2.87 -0.80
C GLU A 11 8.77 3.63 -2.10
N LYS A 12 9.82 3.77 -2.89
CA LYS A 12 9.75 4.44 -4.20
C LYS A 12 8.86 3.67 -5.17
N LYS A 13 8.98 2.34 -5.22
CA LYS A 13 8.12 1.49 -6.08
C LYS A 13 6.65 1.61 -5.70
N VAL A 14 6.34 1.61 -4.41
CA VAL A 14 4.98 1.78 -3.90
C VAL A 14 4.43 3.14 -4.30
N LEU A 15 5.18 4.23 -4.08
CA LEU A 15 4.75 5.58 -4.47
C LEU A 15 4.47 5.68 -5.97
N MET A 16 5.38 5.18 -6.82
CA MET A 16 5.18 5.21 -8.27
C MET A 16 3.89 4.50 -8.70
N VAL A 17 3.54 3.37 -8.07
CA VAL A 17 2.30 2.65 -8.38
C VAL A 17 1.07 3.41 -7.88
N LEU A 18 1.15 4.05 -6.71
CA LEU A 18 0.04 4.86 -6.18
C LEU A 18 -0.19 6.12 -7.02
N GLU A 19 0.86 6.74 -7.55
CA GLU A 19 0.78 7.90 -8.45
C GLU A 19 0.22 7.54 -9.83
N ASP A 20 0.44 6.32 -10.32
CA ASP A 20 -0.15 5.82 -11.58
C ASP A 20 -1.66 5.57 -11.50
N ILE A 21 -2.25 5.57 -10.28
CA ILE A 21 -3.67 5.35 -10.08
C ILE A 21 -4.44 6.67 -10.22
N PRO A 22 -5.31 6.80 -11.23
CA PRO A 22 -6.08 8.03 -11.43
C PRO A 22 -7.12 8.23 -10.32
N ASP A 23 -7.38 9.50 -10.00
CA ASP A 23 -8.41 9.94 -9.04
C ASP A 23 -8.28 9.30 -7.64
N LEU A 24 -7.07 8.93 -7.21
CA LEU A 24 -6.82 8.48 -5.84
C LEU A 24 -6.71 9.70 -4.93
N ALA A 25 -7.57 9.78 -3.90
CA ALA A 25 -7.52 10.89 -2.96
C ALA A 25 -6.19 10.88 -2.18
N ARG A 26 -5.70 12.07 -1.81
CA ARG A 26 -4.43 12.23 -1.06
C ARG A 26 -4.44 11.41 0.24
N ASP A 27 -5.56 11.42 0.95
CA ASP A 27 -5.69 10.70 2.23
C ASP A 27 -5.65 9.17 2.01
N ASP A 28 -6.34 8.67 0.97
CA ASP A 28 -6.32 7.26 0.61
C ASP A 28 -4.93 6.81 0.16
N MET A 29 -4.20 7.66 -0.56
CA MET A 29 -2.81 7.41 -0.95
C MET A 29 -1.90 7.23 0.26
N LEU A 30 -2.01 8.10 1.28
CA LEU A 30 -1.20 7.99 2.49
C LEU A 30 -1.52 6.73 3.29
N LYS A 31 -2.81 6.38 3.41
CA LYS A 31 -3.24 5.14 4.07
C LYS A 31 -2.74 3.90 3.34
N ALA A 32 -2.93 3.87 2.02
CA ALA A 32 -2.44 2.79 1.17
C ALA A 32 -0.92 2.65 1.28
N PHE A 33 -0.17 3.75 1.23
CA PHE A 33 1.29 3.73 1.38
C PHE A 33 1.72 3.08 2.69
N SER A 34 1.11 3.47 3.82
CA SER A 34 1.38 2.88 5.13
C SER A 34 1.17 1.35 5.10
N ILE A 35 -0.02 0.90 4.67
CA ILE A 35 -0.38 -0.52 4.63
C ILE A 35 0.56 -1.33 3.74
N LEU A 36 0.96 -0.78 2.58
CA LEU A 36 1.80 -1.48 1.60
C LEU A 36 3.26 -1.64 2.04
N ILE A 37 3.78 -0.69 2.83
CA ILE A 37 5.17 -0.74 3.34
C ILE A 37 5.29 -1.65 4.55
N TYR A 38 4.32 -1.64 5.46
CA TYR A 38 4.41 -2.44 6.69
C TYR A 38 4.14 -3.94 6.49
N ASP A 39 3.50 -4.33 5.38
CA ASP A 39 3.14 -5.73 5.11
C ASP A 39 4.23 -6.54 4.38
N SER A 40 5.52 -6.25 4.60
CA SER A 40 6.65 -6.92 3.95
C SER A 40 6.56 -6.99 2.40
N GLY A 41 5.79 -6.09 1.79
CA GLY A 41 5.50 -6.07 0.35
C GLY A 41 4.50 -7.13 -0.15
N ARG A 42 3.82 -7.91 0.71
CA ARG A 42 2.88 -8.97 0.29
C ARG A 42 1.64 -8.38 -0.41
N ARG A 43 0.98 -7.40 0.22
CA ARG A 43 -0.09 -6.61 -0.41
C ARG A 43 0.39 -5.88 -1.66
N PHE A 44 1.59 -5.33 -1.65
CA PHE A 44 2.15 -4.64 -2.81
C PHE A 44 2.34 -5.57 -4.02
N ARG A 45 2.85 -6.79 -3.80
CA ARG A 45 2.94 -7.78 -4.87
C ARG A 45 1.56 -8.14 -5.42
N SER A 46 0.57 -8.30 -4.55
CA SER A 46 -0.81 -8.59 -4.96
C SER A 46 -1.41 -7.45 -5.79
N LEU A 47 -1.13 -6.19 -5.43
CA LEU A 47 -1.53 -5.01 -6.20
C LEU A 47 -0.95 -5.00 -7.62
N LEU A 48 0.30 -5.44 -7.79
CA LEU A 48 0.97 -5.47 -9.09
C LEU A 48 0.39 -6.51 -10.05
N GLU A 49 -0.11 -7.63 -9.53
CA GLU A 49 -0.80 -8.68 -10.30
C GLU A 49 -2.18 -8.22 -10.79
N LEU A 50 -2.75 -7.18 -10.20
CA LEU A 50 -4.06 -6.66 -10.60
C LEU A 50 -3.97 -5.80 -11.87
N PRO A 51 -4.95 -5.94 -12.78
CA PRO A 51 -5.17 -4.98 -13.86
C PRO A 51 -5.29 -3.55 -13.34
N LYS A 52 -4.74 -2.58 -14.08
CA LYS A 52 -4.68 -1.16 -13.65
C LYS A 52 -6.03 -0.60 -13.21
N ASN A 53 -7.11 -0.96 -13.89
CA ASN A 53 -8.46 -0.49 -13.59
C ASN A 53 -9.02 -1.01 -12.26
N LEU A 54 -8.50 -2.14 -11.72
CA LEU A 54 -8.95 -2.73 -10.46
C LEU A 54 -8.09 -2.31 -9.25
N ARG A 55 -6.92 -1.73 -9.49
CA ARG A 55 -5.96 -1.37 -8.43
C ARG A 55 -6.55 -0.37 -7.43
N LYS A 56 -7.30 0.62 -7.92
CA LYS A 56 -7.97 1.61 -7.06
C LYS A 56 -8.99 0.95 -6.15
N ASP A 57 -9.94 0.19 -6.72
CA ASP A 57 -11.02 -0.43 -5.96
C ASP A 57 -10.48 -1.39 -4.91
N TRP A 58 -9.49 -2.20 -5.29
CA TRP A 58 -8.83 -3.12 -4.36
C TRP A 58 -8.12 -2.38 -3.22
N LEU A 59 -7.38 -1.30 -3.50
CA LEU A 59 -6.72 -0.51 -2.45
C LEU A 59 -7.71 0.09 -1.47
N LEU A 60 -8.84 0.62 -1.96
CA LEU A 60 -9.86 1.19 -1.09
C LEU A 60 -10.51 0.11 -0.21
N ILE A 61 -10.63 -1.13 -0.69
CA ILE A 61 -11.08 -2.27 0.12
C ILE A 61 -10.05 -2.59 1.21
N GLU A 62 -8.76 -2.68 0.88
CA GLU A 62 -7.70 -2.97 1.85
C GLU A 62 -7.56 -1.86 2.91
N VAL A 63 -7.64 -0.59 2.50
CA VAL A 63 -7.65 0.56 3.41
C VAL A 63 -8.82 0.46 4.38
N LYS A 64 -10.04 0.24 3.87
CA LYS A 64 -11.23 0.08 4.73
C LYS A 64 -11.13 -1.14 5.66
N ALA A 65 -10.56 -2.25 5.18
CA ALA A 65 -10.34 -3.45 5.99
C ALA A 65 -9.36 -3.18 7.14
N SER A 66 -8.31 -2.39 6.89
CA SER A 66 -7.34 -1.99 7.92
C SER A 66 -7.98 -1.08 9.00
N GLU A 67 -8.85 -0.15 8.60
CA GLU A 67 -9.55 0.75 9.53
C GLU A 67 -10.59 -0.01 10.38
N ALA A 68 -11.29 -0.96 9.77
CA ALA A 68 -12.20 -1.85 10.48
C ALA A 68 -11.45 -2.71 11.53
N CYS A 69 -10.18 -3.07 11.23
CA CYS A 69 -9.30 -3.79 12.15
C CYS A 69 -8.87 -2.92 13.35
N SER A 70 -8.63 -1.62 13.14
CA SER A 70 -8.34 -0.70 14.26
C SER A 70 -9.53 -0.54 15.22
N THR A 71 -10.74 -0.87 14.77
CA THR A 71 -11.97 -0.80 15.56
C THR A 71 -12.32 -2.14 16.23
N CYS A 72 -11.64 -3.26 15.90
CA CYS A 72 -11.81 -4.53 16.63
C CYS A 72 -11.02 -4.54 17.94
N SER A 73 -11.73 -4.66 19.07
CA SER A 73 -11.13 -4.84 20.40
C SER A 73 -10.27 -6.11 20.54
N ALA A 74 -10.34 -7.03 19.56
CA ALA A 74 -9.53 -8.25 19.50
C ALA A 74 -8.13 -8.03 18.90
N CYS A 75 -7.93 -6.92 18.17
CA CYS A 75 -6.77 -6.68 17.31
C CYS A 75 -5.73 -5.75 17.96
N THR A 76 -6.11 -5.09 19.07
CA THR A 76 -5.26 -4.23 19.91
C THR A 76 -4.06 -4.93 20.55
N LYS A 77 -3.91 -6.25 20.41
CA LYS A 77 -2.72 -6.98 20.90
C LYS A 77 -1.54 -7.03 19.91
N TYR A 78 -1.72 -6.65 18.64
CA TYR A 78 -0.64 -6.78 17.64
C TYR A 78 -0.35 -5.53 16.80
N GLU A 79 -1.11 -4.44 16.95
CA GLU A 79 -0.90 -3.21 16.15
C GLU A 79 -0.29 -2.01 16.90
N PHE A 80 0.18 -2.21 18.14
CA PHE A 80 0.98 -1.19 18.84
C PHE A 80 2.26 -1.78 19.41
N ARG A 81 3.21 -2.03 18.51
CA ARG A 81 4.62 -1.78 18.84
C ARG A 81 5.06 -0.57 18.02
N MET A 82 4.57 0.60 18.44
CA MET A 82 5.33 1.84 18.31
C MET A 82 6.62 1.73 19.12
#